data_AF-A0A1H0IKR1-F1
#
_entry.id   AF-A0A1H0IKR1-F1
#
_cell.length_a   1.000
_cell.length_b   1.000
_cell.length_c   1.000
_cell.angle_alpha   90.00
_cell.angle_beta   90.00
_cell.angle_gamma   90.00
#
_symmetry.space_group_name_H-M   'P 1'
#
loop_
_entity.id
_entity.type
_entity.pdbx_description
1 polymer ?
#
loop_
_entity_poly.entity_id
_entity_poly.type
_entity_poly.pdbx_seq_one_letter_code
_entity_poly.pdbx_strand_id
1 'polypeptide(L)'
;MILRSETPPAPGNLPVEEPPASDRPTSAMLKADIDSGATGDKVKAYDPGLSQLGTDDEAAGHSPSHERIALARKTGSAPARVQRARRTPGANAWVVSGYCVVVGGVGIVLGLSIWLV
;
A
#
# COMPACT_ATOMS: atom_id res chain seq x y z
N MET A 1 12.27 28.31 -19.27
CA MET A 1 12.42 28.01 -17.83
C MET A 1 12.07 26.55 -17.62
N ILE A 2 13.06 25.72 -17.30
CA ILE A 2 12.88 24.28 -17.08
C ILE A 2 12.86 24.08 -15.56
N LEU A 3 11.68 23.85 -14.99
CA LEU A 3 11.54 23.46 -13.58
C LEU A 3 11.94 21.99 -13.44
N ARG A 4 13.24 21.70 -13.34
CA ARG A 4 13.72 20.39 -12.90
C ARG A 4 13.80 20.41 -11.38
N SER A 5 12.94 19.60 -10.75
CA SER A 5 13.05 19.28 -9.34
C SER A 5 14.30 18.40 -9.17
N GLU A 6 15.38 19.00 -8.66
CA GLU A 6 16.63 18.31 -8.28
C GLU A 6 16.45 17.47 -6.99
N THR A 7 15.27 17.54 -6.37
CA THR A 7 14.94 16.76 -5.18
C THR A 7 14.39 15.41 -5.65
N PRO A 8 15.07 14.29 -5.36
CA PRO A 8 14.51 12.98 -5.68
C PRO A 8 13.13 12.87 -5.02
N PRO A 9 12.13 12.26 -5.70
CA PRO A 9 10.83 12.05 -5.11
C PRO A 9 10.99 11.30 -3.79
N ALA A 10 10.14 11.63 -2.82
CA ALA A 10 10.14 10.92 -1.55
C ALA A 10 10.06 9.40 -1.82
N PRO A 11 10.91 8.59 -1.16
CA PRO A 11 10.99 7.18 -1.47
C PRO A 11 9.61 6.52 -1.27
N GLY A 12 9.17 5.72 -2.24
CA GLY A 12 7.81 5.16 -2.26
C GLY A 12 7.47 4.19 -1.12
N ASN A 13 8.41 3.93 -0.22
CA ASN A 13 8.28 3.04 0.93
C ASN A 13 8.21 3.78 2.27
N LEU A 14 7.80 5.05 2.28
CA LEU A 14 7.62 5.78 3.53
C LEU A 14 6.64 5.03 4.46
N PRO A 15 7.04 4.77 5.72
CA PRO A 15 6.14 4.12 6.66
C PRO A 15 4.98 5.06 6.97
N VAL A 16 3.76 4.60 6.68
CA VAL A 16 2.53 5.28 7.11
C VAL A 16 1.98 4.54 8.32
N GLU A 17 1.94 5.23 9.45
CA GLU A 17 1.33 4.75 10.67
C GLU A 17 -0.13 5.18 10.75
N GLU A 18 -0.93 4.39 11.46
CA GLU A 18 -2.30 4.75 11.74
C GLU A 18 -2.32 5.90 12.76
N PRO A 19 -3.01 7.01 12.47
CA PRO A 19 -3.07 8.15 13.36
C PRO A 19 -3.85 7.81 14.64
N PRO A 20 -3.47 8.39 15.79
CA PRO A 20 -4.12 8.12 17.06
C PRO A 20 -5.61 8.52 17.04
N ALA A 21 -6.37 8.02 18.01
CA ALA A 21 -7.73 8.49 18.24
C ALA A 21 -7.74 9.99 18.56
N SER A 22 -8.76 10.71 18.07
CA SER A 22 -8.96 12.14 18.30
C SER A 22 -10.44 12.45 18.35
N ASP A 23 -10.83 13.36 19.25
CA ASP A 23 -12.21 13.87 19.36
C ASP A 23 -12.58 14.81 18.21
N ARG A 24 -11.58 15.29 17.45
CA ARG A 24 -11.75 16.16 16.28
C ARG A 24 -11.00 15.59 15.07
N PRO A 25 -11.48 14.47 14.50
CA PRO A 25 -10.77 13.82 13.40
C PRO A 25 -10.81 14.67 12.12
N THR A 26 -9.73 14.63 11.35
CA THR A 26 -9.57 15.41 10.12
C THR A 26 -9.51 14.51 8.88
N SER A 27 -9.73 15.09 7.69
CA SER A 27 -9.58 14.40 6.40
C SER A 27 -8.18 13.80 6.24
N ALA A 28 -7.14 14.47 6.75
CA ALA A 28 -5.77 13.96 6.78
C ALA A 28 -5.63 12.67 7.62
N MET A 29 -6.32 12.59 8.78
CA MET A 29 -6.32 11.38 9.60
C MET A 29 -7.01 10.22 8.86
N LEU A 30 -8.15 10.47 8.23
CA LEU A 30 -8.85 9.46 7.44
C LEU A 30 -7.99 8.99 6.25
N LYS A 31 -7.26 9.89 5.59
CA LYS A 31 -6.31 9.52 4.52
C LYS A 31 -5.21 8.62 5.07
N ALA A 32 -4.66 8.94 6.24
CA ALA A 32 -3.61 8.13 6.87
C ALA A 32 -4.12 6.74 7.31
N ASP A 33 -5.39 6.60 7.74
CA ASP A 33 -6.00 5.28 7.98
C ASP A 33 -6.04 4.44 6.69
N ILE A 34 -6.36 5.05 5.54
CA ILE A 34 -6.37 4.38 4.23
C ILE A 34 -4.95 4.01 3.80
N ASP A 35 -4.01 4.96 3.86
CA ASP A 35 -2.63 4.78 3.43
C ASP A 35 -1.86 3.79 4.32
N SER A 36 -2.17 3.71 5.61
CA SER A 36 -1.66 2.68 6.52
C SER A 36 -2.26 1.30 6.26
N GLY A 37 -3.34 1.24 5.47
CA GLY A 37 -4.07 0.02 5.14
C GLY A 37 -5.08 -0.42 6.20
N ALA A 38 -5.33 0.38 7.24
CA ALA A 38 -6.26 0.07 8.33
C ALA A 38 -7.70 -0.09 7.83
N THR A 39 -8.10 0.66 6.79
CA THR A 39 -9.43 0.51 6.18
C THR A 39 -9.58 -0.75 5.34
N GLY A 40 -8.47 -1.34 4.90
CA GLY A 40 -8.46 -2.51 4.03
C GLY A 40 -8.84 -2.25 2.57
N ASP A 41 -9.19 -1.02 2.18
CA ASP A 41 -9.43 -0.66 0.77
C ASP A 41 -8.14 -0.65 -0.03
N LYS A 42 -7.03 -0.28 0.63
CA LYS A 42 -5.72 -0.07 0.01
C LYS A 42 -4.65 -0.95 0.67
N VAL A 43 -3.60 -1.30 -0.08
CA VAL A 43 -2.37 -1.90 0.50
C VAL A 43 -1.58 -0.79 1.22
N LYS A 44 -0.91 -1.14 2.32
CA LYS A 44 -0.09 -0.18 3.09
C LYS A 44 0.99 0.45 2.19
N ALA A 45 0.78 1.70 1.80
CA ALA A 45 1.68 2.48 0.97
C ALA A 45 1.28 3.97 1.00
N TYR A 46 2.25 4.84 1.30
CA TYR A 46 2.06 6.27 1.11
C TYR A 46 1.87 6.58 -0.38
N ASP A 47 0.81 7.30 -0.72
CA ASP A 47 0.56 7.72 -2.09
C ASP A 47 0.59 9.25 -2.18
N PRO A 48 1.69 9.83 -2.69
CA PRO A 48 1.82 11.26 -2.92
C PRO A 48 1.05 11.75 -4.15
N GLY A 49 0.66 10.85 -5.06
CA GLY A 49 -0.06 11.19 -6.29
C GLY A 49 -1.58 11.25 -6.11
N LEU A 50 -2.09 10.75 -4.98
CA LEU A 50 -3.52 10.82 -4.65
C LEU A 50 -3.85 12.20 -4.05
N SER A 51 -4.86 12.87 -4.60
CA SER A 51 -5.35 14.14 -4.06
C SER A 51 -5.74 14.01 -2.59
N GLN A 52 -5.73 15.12 -1.85
CA GLN A 52 -6.24 15.12 -0.49
C GLN A 52 -7.73 14.73 -0.50
N LEU A 53 -8.17 14.00 0.51
CA LEU A 53 -9.57 13.59 0.62
C LEU A 53 -10.47 14.83 0.73
N GLY A 54 -11.48 14.91 -0.13
CA GLY A 54 -12.47 15.99 -0.10
C GLY A 54 -12.03 17.29 -0.75
N THR A 55 -10.92 17.33 -1.52
CA THR A 55 -10.49 18.55 -2.24
C THR A 55 -11.60 19.14 -3.11
N ASP A 56 -12.39 18.31 -3.80
CA ASP A 56 -13.49 18.79 -4.62
C ASP A 56 -14.64 19.37 -3.77
N ASP A 57 -14.95 18.73 -2.65
CA ASP A 57 -15.97 19.21 -1.70
C ASP A 57 -15.54 20.53 -1.07
N GLU A 58 -14.27 20.67 -0.69
CA GLU A 58 -13.69 21.93 -0.18
C GLU A 58 -13.73 23.03 -1.25
N ALA A 59 -13.38 22.71 -2.50
CA ALA A 59 -13.45 23.65 -3.62
C ALA A 59 -14.89 24.09 -3.92
N ALA A 60 -15.87 23.21 -3.68
CA ALA A 60 -17.29 23.51 -3.76
C ALA A 60 -17.85 24.21 -2.51
N GLY A 61 -17.03 24.52 -1.50
CA GLY A 61 -17.46 25.17 -0.25
C GLY A 61 -18.17 24.25 0.76
N HIS A 62 -18.05 22.93 0.59
CA HIS A 62 -18.74 21.89 1.36
C HIS A 62 -17.77 20.96 2.10
N SER A 63 -16.79 21.52 2.82
CA SER A 63 -15.82 20.72 3.58
C SER A 63 -16.49 19.67 4.48
N PRO A 64 -15.96 18.44 4.54
CA PRO A 64 -16.54 17.38 5.37
C PRO A 64 -16.48 17.73 6.86
N SER A 65 -17.58 17.55 7.57
CA SER A 65 -17.63 17.78 9.00
C SER A 65 -16.84 16.73 9.78
N HIS A 66 -16.37 17.09 10.98
CA HIS A 66 -15.66 16.16 11.86
C HIS A 66 -16.48 14.93 12.21
N GLU A 67 -17.80 15.05 12.35
CA GLU A 67 -18.69 13.93 12.64
C GLU A 67 -18.76 12.95 11.48
N ARG A 68 -18.79 13.46 10.23
CA ARG A 68 -18.75 12.60 9.03
C ARG A 68 -17.42 11.86 8.93
N ILE A 69 -16.31 12.54 9.21
CA ILE A 69 -14.99 11.92 9.23
C ILE A 69 -14.94 10.86 10.34
N ALA A 70 -15.42 11.17 11.55
CA ALA A 70 -15.47 10.23 12.66
C ALA A 70 -16.30 8.98 12.32
N LEU A 71 -17.45 9.17 11.68
CA LEU A 71 -18.29 8.07 11.21
C LEU A 71 -17.55 7.21 10.19
N ALA A 72 -16.93 7.84 9.18
CA ALA A 72 -16.16 7.15 8.16
C ALA A 72 -15.00 6.32 8.76
N ARG A 73 -14.25 6.88 9.71
CA ARG A 73 -13.19 6.14 10.44
C ARG A 73 -13.75 4.94 11.19
N LYS A 74 -14.91 5.07 11.85
CA LYS A 74 -15.56 3.99 12.60
C LYS A 74 -16.10 2.88 11.70
N THR A 75 -16.68 3.22 10.56
CA THR A 75 -17.27 2.24 9.63
C THR A 75 -16.26 1.65 8.66
N GLY A 76 -15.20 2.39 8.36
CA GLY A 76 -14.21 2.04 7.35
C GLY A 76 -13.18 1.01 7.80
N SER A 77 -13.08 0.69 9.10
CA SER A 77 -12.13 -0.32 9.57
C SER A 77 -12.45 -1.70 8.98
N ALA A 78 -11.51 -2.28 8.24
CA ALA A 78 -11.68 -3.63 7.72
C ALA A 78 -11.82 -4.62 8.88
N PRO A 79 -12.78 -5.55 8.83
CA PRO A 79 -12.88 -6.59 9.85
C PRO A 79 -11.61 -7.44 9.87
N ALA A 80 -11.22 -7.92 11.05
CA ALA A 80 -9.96 -8.66 11.27
C ALA A 80 -9.75 -9.84 10.29
N ARG A 81 -10.83 -10.44 9.77
CA ARG A 81 -10.77 -11.48 8.74
C ARG A 81 -10.18 -10.99 7.41
N VAL A 82 -10.55 -9.78 6.97
CA VAL A 82 -10.09 -9.15 5.72
C VAL A 82 -8.63 -8.75 5.87
N GLN A 83 -8.25 -8.21 7.03
CA GLN A 83 -6.86 -7.90 7.36
C GLN A 83 -5.98 -9.17 7.39
N ARG A 84 -6.50 -10.29 7.94
CA ARG A 84 -5.76 -11.55 8.05
C ARG A 84 -5.63 -12.28 6.71
N ALA A 85 -6.66 -12.27 5.86
CA ALA A 85 -6.60 -12.82 4.51
C ALA A 85 -5.53 -12.17 3.62
N ARG A 86 -5.14 -10.91 3.93
CA ARG A 86 -4.07 -10.18 3.24
C ARG A 86 -2.67 -10.51 3.74
N ARG A 87 -2.52 -11.16 4.89
CA ARG A 87 -1.23 -11.69 5.38
C ARG A 87 -0.85 -13.04 4.78
N THR A 88 -1.68 -13.58 3.88
CA THR A 88 -1.39 -14.87 3.25
C THR A 88 -0.05 -14.77 2.51
N PRO A 89 0.98 -15.56 2.89
CA PRO A 89 2.18 -15.70 2.07
C PRO A 89 1.71 -15.95 0.65
N GLY A 90 2.20 -15.14 -0.30
CA GLY A 90 1.57 -14.99 -1.61
C GLY A 90 1.08 -16.33 -2.14
N ALA A 91 -0.17 -16.39 -2.60
CA ALA A 91 -0.88 -17.61 -3.03
C ALA A 91 -0.11 -18.50 -4.03
N ASN A 92 1.02 -18.00 -4.50
CA ASN A 92 1.91 -18.53 -5.50
C ASN A 92 3.29 -18.90 -4.90
N ALA A 93 3.43 -19.08 -3.58
CA ALA A 93 4.72 -19.39 -2.95
C ALA A 93 5.40 -20.63 -3.59
N TRP A 94 4.59 -21.59 -4.03
CA TRP A 94 5.05 -22.76 -4.79
C TRP A 94 5.63 -22.42 -6.17
N VAL A 95 5.19 -21.32 -6.81
CA VAL A 95 5.72 -20.85 -8.09
C VAL A 95 7.18 -20.43 -7.97
N VAL A 96 7.55 -19.77 -6.85
CA VAL A 96 8.94 -19.39 -6.60
C VAL A 96 9.81 -20.64 -6.44
N SER A 97 9.35 -21.61 -5.65
CA SER A 97 10.06 -22.89 -5.48
C SER A 97 10.18 -23.66 -6.81
N GLY A 98 9.11 -23.73 -7.60
CA GLY A 98 9.12 -24.38 -8.92
C GLY A 98 10.07 -23.71 -9.90
N TYR A 99 10.07 -22.37 -9.96
CA TYR A 99 11.00 -21.61 -10.79
C TYR A 99 12.47 -21.88 -10.41
N CYS A 100 12.80 -21.87 -9.11
CA CYS A 100 14.16 -22.16 -8.64
C CYS A 100 14.62 -23.58 -9.03
N VAL A 101 13.73 -24.58 -8.94
CA VAL A 101 14.03 -25.96 -9.36
C VAL A 101 14.29 -26.03 -10.86
N VAL A 102 13.47 -25.38 -11.69
CA VAL A 102 13.66 -25.37 -13.14
C VAL A 102 14.98 -24.70 -13.53
N VAL A 103 15.25 -23.50 -13.01
CA VAL A 103 16.49 -22.77 -13.31
C VAL A 103 17.72 -23.53 -12.83
N GLY A 104 17.68 -24.08 -11.61
CA GLY A 104 18.75 -24.92 -11.08
C GLY A 104 18.98 -26.17 -11.91
N GLY A 105 17.90 -26.86 -12.32
CA GLY A 105 17.97 -28.05 -13.17
C GLY A 105 18.59 -27.76 -14.53
N VAL A 106 18.19 -26.67 -15.19
CA VAL A 106 18.80 -26.23 -16.46
C VAL A 106 20.30 -25.97 -16.27
N GLY A 107 20.69 -25.28 -15.20
CA GLY A 107 22.10 -25.04 -14.88
C GLY A 107 22.91 -26.33 -14.70
N ILE A 108 22.35 -27.31 -13.98
CA ILE A 108 22.97 -28.63 -13.78
C ILE A 108 23.14 -29.37 -15.11
N VAL A 109 22.09 -29.42 -15.94
CA VAL A 109 22.12 -30.10 -17.24
C VAL A 109 23.19 -29.48 -18.14
N LEU A 110 23.23 -28.15 -18.24
CA LEU A 110 24.24 -27.45 -19.04
C LEU A 110 25.65 -27.71 -18.49
N GLY A 111 25.85 -27.63 -17.17
CA GLY A 111 27.15 -27.88 -16.54
C GLY A 111 27.65 -29.31 -16.77
N LEU A 112 26.78 -30.32 -16.59
CA LEU A 112 27.12 -31.72 -16.84
C LEU A 112 27.40 -31.98 -18.33
N SER A 113 26.64 -31.36 -19.22
CA SER A 113 26.85 -31.50 -20.68
C SER A 113 28.21 -30.95 -21.11
N ILE A 114 28.65 -29.83 -20.53
CA ILE A 114 29.98 -29.27 -20.79
C ILE A 114 31.09 -30.13 -20.18
N TRP A 115 30.87 -30.68 -18.98
CA TRP A 115 31.87 -31.51 -18.30
C TRP A 115 32.09 -32.88 -18.96
N LEU A 116 31.07 -33.42 -19.62
CA LEU A 116 31.11 -34.73 -20.28
C LEU A 116 31.66 -34.70 -21.72
N VAL A 117 31.95 -33.51 -22.27
CA VAL A 117 32.57 -33.30 -23.60
C VAL A 117 34.05 -33.00 -23.44
#